data_AF-A0A965CDE9-F1
#
_entry.id   AF-A0A965CDE9-F1
#
_cell.length_a   1.000
_cell.length_b   1.000
_cell.length_c   1.000
_cell.angle_alpha   90.00
_cell.angle_beta   90.00
_cell.angle_gamma   90.00
#
_symmetry.space_group_name_H-M   'P 1'
#
loop_
_entity.id
_entity.type
_entity.pdbx_description
1 polymer ?
#
loop_
_entity_poly.entity_id
_entity_poly.type
_entity_poly.pdbx_seq_one_letter_code
_entity_poly.pdbx_strand_id
1 'polypeptide(L)'
;MKLRKGDTVVVIAGKDKGKQGVISSVLPKENKVIVAGVNTAKRHTKATQANQKADIIEKDMPVDASNVMLVVKGKPARVGYKTKADGTKVRVAKKTGDEV
;
A
#
# COMPACT_ATOMS: atom_id res chain seq x y z
N MET A 1 -3.33 -11.24 -5.35
CA MET A 1 -2.59 -10.22 -4.57
C MET A 1 -2.92 -10.37 -3.08
N LYS A 2 -1.94 -10.20 -2.17
CA LYS A 2 -2.11 -10.46 -0.72
C LYS A 2 -2.43 -9.20 0.12
N LEU A 3 -2.24 -8.02 -0.46
CA LEU A 3 -2.42 -6.72 0.17
C LEU A 3 -3.84 -6.20 -0.08
N ARG A 4 -4.38 -5.45 0.88
CA ARG A 4 -5.70 -4.82 0.83
C ARG A 4 -5.60 -3.32 1.12
N LYS A 5 -6.60 -2.56 0.67
CA LYS A 5 -6.74 -1.14 1.03
C LYS A 5 -6.82 -1.01 2.55
N GLY A 6 -6.09 -0.04 3.11
CA GLY A 6 -6.02 0.17 4.56
C GLY A 6 -4.90 -0.61 5.27
N ASP A 7 -4.25 -1.58 4.62
CA ASP A 7 -3.09 -2.23 5.19
C ASP A 7 -1.94 -1.22 5.37
N THR A 8 -1.24 -1.29 6.50
CA THR A 8 0.02 -0.55 6.71
C THR A 8 1.17 -1.35 6.14
N VAL A 9 1.97 -0.73 5.28
CA VAL A 9 3.10 -1.37 4.60
C VAL A 9 4.38 -0.57 4.75
N VAL A 10 5.51 -1.26 4.64
CA VAL A 10 6.85 -0.69 4.51
C VAL A 10 7.40 -0.99 3.13
N VAL A 11 8.09 -0.03 2.54
CA VAL A 11 8.79 -0.20 1.26
C VAL A 11 10.11 -0.93 1.50
N ILE A 12 10.30 -2.06 0.83
CA ILE A 12 11.49 -2.91 0.95
C ILE A 12 12.59 -2.50 -0.04
N ALA A 13 12.17 -2.06 -1.23
CA ALA A 13 13.06 -1.75 -2.35
C ALA A 13 12.55 -0.55 -3.15
N GLY A 14 13.48 0.15 -3.82
CA GLY A 14 13.22 1.35 -4.60
C GLY A 14 13.60 2.64 -3.88
N LYS A 15 13.22 3.78 -4.49
CA LYS A 15 13.57 5.14 -4.05
C LYS A 15 13.17 5.43 -2.61
N ASP A 16 12.02 4.91 -2.19
CA ASP A 16 11.42 5.18 -0.89
C ASP A 16 11.64 4.05 0.13
N LYS A 17 12.70 3.24 -0.05
CA LYS A 17 13.04 2.13 0.85
C LYS A 17 13.07 2.57 2.32
N GLY A 18 12.39 1.80 3.17
CA GLY A 18 12.28 2.04 4.61
C GLY A 18 11.11 2.90 5.04
N LYS A 19 10.47 3.66 4.12
CA LYS A 19 9.28 4.43 4.44
C LYS A 19 8.09 3.50 4.72
N GLN A 20 7.29 3.88 5.69
CA GLN A 20 6.02 3.24 6.01
C GLN A 20 4.85 4.11 5.54
N GLY A 21 3.77 3.48 5.12
CA GLY A 21 2.56 4.17 4.71
C GLY A 21 1.36 3.24 4.63
N VAL A 22 0.18 3.83 4.52
CA VAL A 22 -1.08 3.09 4.38
C VAL A 22 -1.42 2.96 2.90
N ILE A 23 -1.90 1.78 2.50
CA ILE A 23 -2.37 1.55 1.12
C ILE A 23 -3.67 2.33 0.90
N SER A 24 -3.63 3.33 0.01
CA SER A 24 -4.79 4.13 -0.39
C SER A 24 -5.64 3.41 -1.43
N SER A 25 -4.99 2.71 -2.36
CA SER A 25 -5.66 1.92 -3.40
C SER A 25 -4.81 0.73 -3.85
N VAL A 26 -5.48 -0.30 -4.32
CA VAL A 26 -4.87 -1.53 -4.81
C VAL A 26 -5.25 -1.71 -6.28
N LEU A 27 -4.29 -2.05 -7.13
CA LEU A 27 -4.47 -2.30 -8.56
C LEU A 27 -4.09 -3.75 -8.88
N PRO A 28 -5.00 -4.73 -8.65
CA PRO A 28 -4.67 -6.15 -8.78
C PRO A 28 -4.27 -6.57 -10.19
N LYS A 29 -4.87 -5.94 -11.21
CA LYS A 29 -4.61 -6.23 -12.64
C LYS A 29 -3.17 -5.92 -13.04
N GLU A 30 -2.61 -4.86 -12.48
CA GLU A 30 -1.24 -4.41 -12.77
C GLU A 30 -0.21 -4.88 -11.74
N ASN A 31 -0.64 -5.64 -10.73
CA ASN A 31 0.17 -6.02 -9.58
C ASN A 31 0.80 -4.82 -8.81
N LYS A 32 0.11 -3.68 -8.76
CA LYS A 32 0.59 -2.45 -8.10
C LYS A 32 -0.31 -2.00 -6.95
N VAL A 33 0.26 -1.18 -6.08
CA VAL A 33 -0.44 -0.52 -4.95
C VAL A 33 -0.07 0.96 -4.91
N ILE A 34 -1.01 1.80 -4.49
CA ILE A 34 -0.74 3.21 -4.19
C ILE A 34 -0.64 3.32 -2.67
N VAL A 35 0.49 3.83 -2.19
CA VAL A 35 0.78 3.97 -0.76
C VAL A 35 0.93 5.46 -0.48
N ALA A 36 0.26 5.94 0.58
CA ALA A 36 0.29 7.34 0.94
C ALA A 36 1.72 7.83 1.24
N GLY A 37 2.15 8.91 0.60
CA GLY A 37 3.48 9.53 0.82
C GLY A 37 4.67 8.73 0.27
N VAL A 38 4.42 7.74 -0.58
CA VAL A 38 5.43 6.91 -1.23
C VAL A 38 5.32 7.09 -2.74
N ASN A 39 6.46 7.20 -3.43
CA ASN A 39 6.54 7.41 -4.86
C ASN A 39 5.76 8.66 -5.31
N THR A 40 5.83 9.73 -4.54
CA THR A 40 5.12 10.98 -4.81
C THR A 40 5.78 11.72 -5.98
N ALA A 41 4.95 12.13 -6.94
CA ALA A 41 5.36 12.90 -8.11
C ALA A 41 4.61 14.23 -8.17
N LYS A 42 5.30 15.29 -8.60
CA LYS A 42 4.70 16.60 -8.85
C LYS A 42 4.05 16.60 -10.23
N ARG A 43 2.74 16.80 -10.27
CA ARG A 43 1.96 16.89 -11.50
C ARG A 43 1.45 18.32 -11.69
N HIS A 44 1.93 18.96 -12.75
CA HIS A 44 1.39 20.23 -13.19
C HIS A 44 -0.02 20.00 -13.75
N THR A 45 -1.01 20.63 -13.13
CA THR A 45 -2.42 20.46 -13.51
C THR A 45 -2.94 21.78 -14.08
N LYS A 46 -3.44 21.74 -15.31
CA LYS A 46 -4.09 22.90 -15.94
C LYS A 46 -5.38 23.22 -15.18
N ALA A 47 -5.73 24.50 -15.10
CA ALA A 47 -7.01 24.92 -14.56
C ALA A 47 -8.16 24.27 -15.35
N THR A 48 -9.20 23.86 -14.63
CA THR A 48 -10.44 23.28 -15.17
C THR A 48 -11.63 24.00 -14.55
N GLN A 49 -12.83 23.80 -15.08
CA GLN A 49 -14.03 24.46 -14.54
C GLN A 49 -14.27 24.12 -13.06
N ALA A 50 -13.92 22.90 -12.63
CA ALA A 50 -13.97 22.44 -11.24
C ALA A 50 -12.79 22.93 -10.39
N ASN A 51 -11.69 23.36 -11.01
CA ASN A 51 -10.49 23.81 -10.32
C ASN A 51 -9.87 24.99 -11.06
N GLN A 52 -10.31 26.20 -10.71
CA GLN A 52 -10.03 27.42 -11.48
C GLN A 52 -8.56 27.88 -11.42
N LYS A 53 -7.75 27.33 -10.51
CA LYS A 53 -6.32 27.62 -10.40
C LYS A 53 -5.47 26.53 -11.07
N ALA A 54 -4.40 26.96 -11.75
CA ALA A 54 -3.37 26.06 -12.24
C ALA A 54 -2.37 25.81 -11.11
N ASP A 55 -2.33 24.58 -10.61
CA ASP A 55 -1.55 24.22 -9.43
C ASP A 55 -0.62 23.03 -9.72
N ILE A 56 0.48 22.97 -8.96
CA ILE A 56 1.37 21.81 -8.90
C ILE A 56 0.84 20.90 -7.79
N ILE A 57 0.23 19.77 -8.18
CA ILE A 57 -0.35 18.81 -7.24
C ILE A 57 0.65 17.69 -6.99
N GLU A 58 0.86 17.36 -5.72
CA GLU A 58 1.59 16.16 -5.34
C GLU A 58 0.67 14.94 -5.43
N LYS A 59 1.07 13.94 -6.22
CA LYS A 59 0.29 12.73 -6.44
C LYS A 59 1.14 11.51 -6.13
N ASP A 60 0.63 10.65 -5.27
CA ASP A 60 1.24 9.35 -4.99
C ASP A 60 1.07 8.43 -6.19
N MET A 61 2.19 7.91 -6.70
CA MET A 61 2.22 7.04 -7.87
C MET A 61 2.21 5.57 -7.46
N PRO A 62 1.70 4.67 -8.32
CA PRO A 62 1.72 3.25 -8.05
C PRO A 62 3.13 2.69 -7.84
N VAL A 63 3.24 1.77 -6.90
CA VAL A 63 4.45 0.99 -6.58
C VAL A 63 4.13 -0.48 -6.82
N ASP A 64 5.12 -1.26 -7.28
CA ASP A 64 4.93 -2.71 -7.44
C ASP A 64 4.66 -3.39 -6.08
N ALA A 65 3.68 -4.29 -6.05
CA ALA A 65 3.28 -4.98 -4.82
C ALA A 65 4.38 -5.88 -4.23
N SER A 66 5.38 -6.28 -5.01
CA SER A 66 6.54 -7.04 -4.53
C SER A 66 7.53 -6.18 -3.73
N ASN A 67 7.53 -4.86 -3.95
CA ASN A 67 8.44 -3.92 -3.30
C ASN A 67 7.93 -3.43 -1.94
N VAL A 68 6.79 -3.94 -1.47
CA VAL A 68 6.18 -3.57 -0.19
C VAL A 68 5.93 -4.79 0.69
N MET A 69 6.08 -4.62 2.01
CA MET A 69 5.78 -5.64 3.01
C MET A 69 4.76 -5.12 4.00
N LEU A 70 3.82 -5.98 4.40
CA LEU A 70 2.87 -5.68 5.48
C LEU A 70 3.62 -5.45 6.79
N VAL A 71 3.20 -4.42 7.53
CA VAL A 71 3.66 -4.13 8.89
C VAL A 71 2.54 -4.47 9.86
N VAL A 72 2.83 -5.37 10.81
CA VAL A 72 1.90 -5.74 11.87
C VAL A 72 2.60 -5.50 13.21
N LYS A 73 1.97 -4.71 14.07
CA LYS A 73 2.54 -4.31 15.38
C LYS A 73 3.98 -3.79 15.26
N GLY A 74 4.24 -2.95 14.25
CA GLY A 74 5.54 -2.34 14.00
C GLY A 74 6.61 -3.26 13.39
N LYS A 75 6.30 -4.55 13.13
CA LYS A 75 7.24 -5.49 12.52
C LYS A 75 6.82 -5.84 11.09
N PRO A 76 7.73 -5.76 10.10
CA PRO A 76 7.44 -6.24 8.76
C PRO A 76 7.32 -7.76 8.76
N ALA A 77 6.26 -8.27 8.13
CA ALA A 77 5.95 -9.69 8.09
C ALA A 77 5.36 -10.11 6.74
N ARG A 78 5.64 -11.37 6.36
CA ARG A 78 5.01 -12.01 5.20
C ARG A 78 3.56 -12.41 5.55
N VAL A 79 2.64 -12.21 4.61
CA VAL A 79 1.24 -12.62 4.76
C VAL A 79 1.09 -14.13 4.54
N GLY A 80 0.45 -14.79 5.49
CA GLY A 80 -0.05 -16.16 5.43
C GLY A 80 -1.58 -16.19 5.54
N TYR A 81 -2.16 -17.38 5.49
CA TYR A 81 -3.58 -17.60 5.68
C TYR A 81 -3.80 -18.71 6.71
N LYS A 82 -4.81 -18.56 7.55
CA LYS A 82 -5.27 -19.59 8.49
C LYS A 82 -6.78 -19.72 8.37
N THR A 83 -7.29 -20.95 8.43
CA THR A 83 -8.73 -21.21 8.50
C THR A 83 -9.11 -21.31 9.98
N LYS A 84 -10.11 -20.53 10.41
CA LYS A 84 -10.70 -20.60 11.75
C LYS A 84 -11.64 -21.81 11.85
N ALA A 85 -12.04 -22.15 13.08
CA ALA A 85 -12.94 -23.28 13.34
C ALA A 85 -14.33 -23.10 12.71
N ASP A 86 -14.72 -21.85 12.43
CA ASP A 86 -15.94 -21.46 11.73
C ASP A 86 -15.84 -21.61 10.18
N GLY A 87 -14.71 -22.08 9.66
CA GLY A 87 -14.46 -22.21 8.22
C GLY A 87 -14.00 -20.92 7.54
N THR A 88 -13.93 -19.78 8.25
CA THR A 88 -13.50 -18.51 7.67
C THR A 88 -11.97 -18.47 7.47
N LYS A 89 -11.54 -17.95 6.32
CA LYS A 89 -10.13 -17.84 5.98
C LYS A 89 -9.62 -16.43 6.29
N VAL A 90 -8.76 -16.33 7.30
CA VAL A 90 -8.18 -15.07 7.76
C VAL A 90 -6.73 -14.92 7.32
N ARG A 91 -6.29 -13.67 7.18
CA ARG A 91 -4.90 -13.34 6.89
C ARG A 91 -4.13 -13.28 8.20
N VAL A 92 -2.93 -13.85 8.21
CA VAL A 92 -2.06 -13.87 9.38
C VAL A 92 -0.65 -13.40 9.04
N ALA A 93 -0.02 -12.67 9.93
CA ALA A 93 1.40 -12.34 9.85
C ALA A 93 2.21 -13.60 10.18
N LYS A 94 2.96 -14.15 9.21
CA LYS A 94 3.73 -15.40 9.43
C LYS A 94 4.76 -15.30 10.57
N LYS A 95 5.21 -14.09 10.91
CA LYS A 95 6.26 -13.88 11.92
C LYS A 95 5.69 -13.88 13.35
N THR A 96 4.49 -13.37 13.55
CA THR A 96 3.89 -13.22 14.89
C THR A 96 2.64 -14.08 15.10
N GLY A 97 2.06 -14.62 14.03
CA GLY A 97 0.78 -15.34 14.09
C GLY A 97 -0.44 -14.42 14.23
N ASP A 98 -0.23 -13.11 14.34
CA ASP A 98 -1.30 -12.13 14.50
C ASP A 98 -2.18 -12.03 13.26
N GLU A 99 -3.47 -11.81 13.47
CA GLU A 99 -4.44 -11.56 12.41
C GLU A 99 -4.25 -10.16 11.80
N VAL A 100 -4.44 -10.06 10.46
CA VAL A 100 -4.19 -8.85 9.64
C VAL A 100 -5.47 -8.21 9.13
#